data_AF-A0A0F9CWP8-F1
#
_entry.id   AF-A0A0F9CWP8-F1
#
_cell.length_a   1.000
_cell.length_b   1.000
_cell.length_c   1.000
_cell.angle_alpha   90.00
_cell.angle_beta   90.00
_cell.angle_gamma   90.00
#
_symmetry.space_group_name_H-M   'P 1'
#
loop_
_entity.id
_entity.type
_entity.pdbx_description
1 polymer ?
#
loop_
_entity_poly.entity_id
_entity_poly.type
_entity_poly.pdbx_seq_one_letter_code
_entity_poly.pdbx_strand_id
1 'polypeptide(L)'
;MRTIILVLAVAVFCSNVLAVEKETGLVLHYTFDKGAGDTVRDKSGQGNDGEILGGTRWVKGKFGSALEFNGKDGYVDCGAKPSLNIGKAGTIAF
;
A
#
# COMPACT_ATOMS: atom_id res chain seq x y z
N MET A 1 -7.99 -34.90 32.02
CA MET A 1 -7.63 -33.52 32.42
C MET A 1 -6.14 -33.19 32.18
N ARG A 2 -5.51 -33.66 31.08
CA ARG A 2 -4.09 -33.39 30.77
C ARG A 2 -3.84 -32.97 29.30
N THR A 3 -4.90 -32.61 28.58
CA THR A 3 -4.81 -32.22 27.15
C THR A 3 -5.32 -30.81 26.88
N ILE A 4 -6.07 -30.21 27.81
CA ILE A 4 -6.66 -28.87 27.66
C ILE A 4 -5.62 -27.75 27.93
N ILE A 5 -4.61 -28.02 28.77
CA ILE A 5 -3.59 -27.03 29.17
C ILE A 5 -2.59 -26.75 28.02
N LEU A 6 -2.41 -27.67 27.07
CA LEU A 6 -1.47 -27.49 25.95
C LEU A 6 -2.01 -26.60 24.82
N VAL A 7 -3.34 -26.58 24.61
CA VAL A 7 -4.00 -25.80 23.53
C VAL A 7 -4.12 -24.31 23.90
N LEU A 8 -4.27 -24.00 25.19
CA LEU A 8 -4.33 -22.62 25.70
C LEU A 8 -2.96 -21.91 25.65
N ALA A 9 -1.83 -22.63 25.78
CA ALA A 9 -0.50 -22.02 25.74
C ALA A 9 -0.05 -21.60 24.33
N VAL A 10 -0.48 -22.33 23.29
CA VAL A 10 -0.14 -22.02 21.88
C VAL A 10 -0.95 -20.82 21.37
N ALA A 11 -2.20 -20.67 21.80
CA ALA A 11 -3.05 -19.53 21.45
C ALA A 11 -2.55 -18.20 22.05
N VAL A 12 -1.85 -18.24 23.19
CA VAL A 12 -1.33 -17.04 23.88
C VAL A 12 -0.02 -16.53 23.27
N PHE A 13 0.73 -17.36 22.53
CA PHE A 13 1.96 -16.94 21.85
C PHE A 13 1.73 -16.35 20.45
N CYS A 14 0.57 -16.61 19.83
CA CYS A 14 0.26 -16.17 18.46
C CYS A 14 -0.32 -14.75 18.38
N SER A 15 -0.58 -14.09 19.52
CA SER A 15 -1.27 -12.79 19.56
C SER A 15 -0.33 -11.58 19.60
N ASN A 16 0.98 -11.79 19.68
CA ASN A 16 1.95 -10.69 19.87
C ASN A 16 2.71 -10.27 18.61
N VAL A 17 2.38 -10.81 17.42
CA VAL A 17 3.03 -10.39 16.18
C VAL A 17 1.96 -10.09 15.16
N LEU A 18 1.54 -8.82 15.11
CA LEU A 18 1.22 -8.02 13.91
C LEU A 18 0.75 -6.63 14.38
N ALA A 19 1.47 -6.00 15.31
CA ALA A 19 1.42 -4.54 15.36
C ALA A 19 2.24 -4.05 14.17
N VAL A 20 1.60 -3.99 12.99
CA VAL A 20 2.10 -3.11 11.93
C VAL A 20 1.98 -1.73 12.54
N GLU A 21 3.10 -1.19 13.03
CA GLU A 21 3.21 0.20 13.45
C GLU A 21 2.68 1.03 12.29
N LYS A 22 1.46 1.52 12.44
CA LYS A 22 0.87 2.44 11.47
C LYS A 22 1.76 3.67 11.51
N GLU A 23 2.59 3.84 10.49
CA GLU A 23 3.50 4.97 10.43
C GLU A 23 2.68 6.26 10.53
N THR A 24 2.86 6.98 11.64
CA THR A 24 2.08 8.18 11.93
C THR A 24 2.49 9.26 10.93
N GLY A 25 1.61 9.53 9.97
CA GLY A 25 1.83 10.54 8.92
C GLY A 25 2.04 9.96 7.52
N LEU A 26 2.23 8.65 7.37
CA LEU A 26 2.22 8.01 6.04
C LEU A 26 0.77 7.91 5.56
N VAL A 27 0.47 8.60 4.46
CA VAL A 27 -0.90 8.68 3.91
C VAL A 27 -1.06 8.01 2.55
N LEU A 28 0.04 7.67 1.88
CA LEU A 28 0.05 7.00 0.59
C LEU A 28 1.36 6.24 0.40
N HIS A 29 1.30 4.98 0.00
CA HIS A 29 2.49 4.21 -0.35
C HIS A 29 2.20 3.25 -1.50
N TYR A 30 2.75 3.54 -2.68
CA TYR A 30 2.65 2.69 -3.87
C TYR A 30 4.00 2.04 -4.16
N THR A 31 4.02 0.71 -4.18
CA THR A 31 5.25 -0.05 -4.49
C THR A 31 5.36 -0.45 -5.95
N PHE A 32 4.24 -0.43 -6.69
CA PHE A 32 4.18 -0.83 -8.10
C PHE A 32 4.62 -2.28 -8.40
N ASP A 33 4.61 -3.18 -7.40
CA ASP A 33 5.09 -4.56 -7.57
C ASP A 33 4.08 -5.52 -8.23
N LYS A 34 2.79 -5.14 -8.31
CA LYS A 34 1.74 -6.05 -8.83
C LYS A 34 1.93 -6.38 -10.32
N GLY A 35 2.36 -5.39 -11.11
CA GLY A 35 2.68 -5.58 -12.53
C GLY A 35 1.50 -5.85 -13.48
N ALA A 36 0.24 -5.75 -13.01
CA ALA A 36 -0.94 -6.03 -13.84
C ALA A 36 -2.22 -5.35 -13.34
N GLY A 37 -3.17 -5.15 -14.27
CA GLY A 37 -4.46 -4.51 -14.02
C GLY A 37 -4.37 -2.98 -14.02
N ASP A 38 -5.48 -2.34 -13.66
CA ASP A 38 -5.70 -0.89 -13.66
C ASP A 38 -5.64 -0.27 -12.25
N THR A 39 -5.33 -1.05 -11.22
CA THR A 39 -5.34 -0.58 -9.83
C THR A 39 -3.95 -0.70 -9.20
N VAL A 40 -3.46 0.40 -8.62
CA VAL A 40 -2.28 0.44 -7.73
C VAL A 40 -2.76 0.43 -6.29
N ARG A 41 -2.36 -0.59 -5.53
CA ARG A 41 -2.83 -0.74 -4.15
C ARG A 41 -2.01 0.12 -3.19
N ASP A 42 -2.70 0.87 -2.35
CA ASP A 42 -2.12 1.65 -1.26
C ASP A 42 -1.68 0.72 -0.12
N LYS A 43 -0.39 0.76 0.21
CA LYS A 43 0.22 -0.01 1.28
C LYS A 43 0.29 0.74 2.61
N SER A 44 -0.11 2.01 2.66
CA SER A 44 -0.14 2.79 3.91
C SER A 44 -1.25 2.36 4.87
N GLY A 45 -2.26 1.64 4.36
CA GLY A 45 -3.45 1.25 5.12
C GLY A 45 -4.53 2.32 5.19
N GLN A 46 -4.38 3.43 4.46
CA GLN A 46 -5.36 4.52 4.40
C GLN A 46 -6.42 4.31 3.30
N GLY A 47 -6.23 3.31 2.44
CA GLY A 47 -7.19 2.92 1.42
C GLY A 47 -7.30 3.96 0.31
N ASN A 48 -6.18 4.61 -0.02
CA ASN A 48 -6.04 5.52 -1.15
C ASN A 48 -5.54 4.73 -2.37
N ASP A 49 -6.19 3.61 -2.69
CA ASP A 49 -5.88 2.81 -3.90
C ASP A 49 -6.04 3.70 -5.14
N GLY A 50 -5.11 3.57 -6.08
CA GLY A 50 -5.02 4.42 -7.27
C GLY A 50 -5.51 3.72 -8.53
N GLU A 51 -6.23 4.44 -9.38
CA GLU A 51 -6.66 3.97 -10.71
C GLU A 51 -5.67 4.43 -11.79
N ILE A 52 -5.21 3.49 -12.61
CA ILE A 52 -4.27 3.71 -13.71
C ILE A 52 -5.07 4.15 -14.93
N LEU A 53 -4.81 5.36 -15.41
CA LEU A 53 -5.56 6.00 -16.48
C LEU A 53 -4.64 6.46 -17.62
N GLY A 54 -5.26 6.70 -18.78
CA GLY A 54 -4.58 7.15 -20.00
C GLY A 54 -3.57 6.14 -20.53
N GLY A 55 -2.51 6.62 -21.18
CA GLY A 55 -1.44 5.76 -21.73
C GLY A 55 -0.41 5.26 -20.72
N THR A 56 -0.81 5.04 -19.46
CA THR A 56 0.07 4.45 -18.43
C THR A 56 0.10 2.94 -18.58
N ARG A 57 1.29 2.33 -18.55
CA ARG A 57 1.42 0.87 -18.69
C ARG A 57 2.41 0.26 -17.70
N TRP A 58 2.18 -1.00 -17.35
CA TRP A 58 3.14 -1.80 -16.60
C TRP A 58 4.35 -2.17 -17.46
N VAL A 59 5.54 -1.99 -16.88
CA VAL A 59 6.82 -2.41 -17.47
C VAL A 59 7.66 -3.15 -16.43
N LYS A 60 8.78 -3.75 -16.86
CA LYS A 60 9.77 -4.28 -15.93
C LYS A 60 10.49 -3.12 -15.25
N GLY A 61 10.45 -3.08 -13.92
CA GLY A 61 11.12 -2.07 -13.11
C GLY A 61 12.55 -2.45 -12.74
N LYS A 62 13.23 -1.57 -12.00
CA LYS A 62 14.52 -1.90 -11.35
C LYS A 62 14.37 -3.04 -10.34
N PHE A 63 13.27 -3.02 -9.60
CA PHE A 63 12.82 -4.09 -8.73
C PHE A 63 11.40 -4.46 -9.18
N GLY A 64 11.15 -5.73 -9.50
CA GLY A 64 9.83 -6.19 -9.94
C GLY A 64 9.30 -5.42 -11.16
N SER A 65 8.17 -4.74 -10.96
CA SER A 65 7.44 -3.98 -11.97
C SER A 65 7.51 -2.48 -11.70
N ALA A 66 7.18 -1.68 -12.72
CA ALA A 66 7.04 -0.24 -12.62
C ALA A 66 5.93 0.25 -13.55
N LEU A 67 5.51 1.50 -13.38
CA LEU A 67 4.66 2.20 -14.33
C LEU A 67 5.52 3.06 -15.27
N GLU A 68 5.27 2.93 -16.57
CA GLU A 68 5.75 3.85 -17.58
C GLU A 68 4.62 4.79 -17.99
N PHE A 69 4.87 6.08 -17.92
CA PHE A 69 3.95 7.13 -18.32
C PHE A 69 4.33 7.63 -19.71
N ASN A 70 3.34 7.82 -20.59
CA ASN A 70 3.56 8.21 -21.99
C ASN A 70 3.88 9.71 -22.20
N GLY A 71 3.87 10.52 -21.14
CA GLY A 71 4.12 11.96 -21.21
C GLY A 71 3.00 12.80 -21.86
N LYS A 72 1.83 12.21 -22.14
CA LYS A 72 0.69 12.90 -22.76
C LYS A 72 -0.54 12.93 -21.85
N ASP A 73 -1.03 11.76 -21.45
CA ASP A 73 -2.28 11.60 -20.71
C ASP A 73 -2.24 10.50 -19.65
N GLY A 74 -1.08 9.86 -19.43
CA GLY A 74 -0.91 8.84 -18.41
C GLY A 74 -0.76 9.41 -16.99
N TYR A 75 -1.59 8.95 -16.06
CA TYR A 75 -1.50 9.26 -14.63
C TYR A 75 -2.12 8.14 -13.78
N VAL A 76 -1.92 8.24 -12.45
CA VAL A 76 -2.62 7.42 -11.45
C VAL A 76 -3.51 8.35 -10.61
N ASP A 77 -4.81 8.08 -10.57
CA ASP A 77 -5.77 8.83 -9.75
C ASP A 77 -5.96 8.14 -8.40
N CYS A 78 -5.55 8.79 -7.31
CA CYS A 78 -5.73 8.31 -5.94
C CYS A 78 -7.00 8.87 -5.26
N GLY A 79 -7.82 9.61 -5.99
CA GLY A 79 -9.00 10.31 -5.51
C GLY A 79 -8.68 11.52 -4.64
N ALA A 80 -9.68 11.96 -3.86
CA ALA A 80 -9.61 13.19 -3.06
C ALA A 80 -10.01 12.97 -1.60
N LYS A 81 -9.62 11.83 -1.01
CA LYS A 81 -9.96 11.53 0.40
C LYS A 81 -9.31 12.55 1.35
N PRO A 82 -9.95 12.89 2.50
CA PRO A 82 -9.37 13.82 3.47
C PRO A 82 -7.97 13.44 3.97
N SER A 83 -7.63 12.14 3.98
CA SER A 83 -6.30 11.64 4.33
C SER A 83 -5.18 12.13 3.42
N LEU A 84 -5.50 12.53 2.18
CA LEU A 84 -4.52 13.05 1.21
C LEU A 84 -4.30 14.56 1.38
N ASN A 85 -5.04 15.22 2.27
CA ASN A 85 -4.80 16.62 2.60
C ASN A 85 -3.59 16.74 3.54
N ILE A 86 -2.42 16.97 2.95
CA ILE A 86 -1.14 17.15 3.66
C ILE A 86 -1.03 18.49 4.42
N GLY A 87 -2.05 19.36 4.36
CA GLY A 87 -2.08 20.62 5.10
C GLY A 87 -0.94 21.57 4.69
N LYS A 88 -0.25 22.15 5.68
CA LYS A 88 0.81 23.16 5.44
C LYS A 88 2.16 22.57 5.04
N ALA A 89 2.44 21.33 5.41
CA ALA A 89 3.73 20.69 5.18
C ALA A 89 3.54 19.17 5.07
N GLY A 90 4.24 18.55 4.12
CA GLY A 90 4.25 17.11 3.92
C GLY A 90 5.50 16.68 3.17
N THR A 91 5.74 15.37 3.15
CA THR A 91 6.86 14.76 2.44
C THR A 91 6.34 13.93 1.29
N ILE A 92 6.98 14.05 0.14
CA ILE A 92 6.81 13.17 -1.02
C ILE A 92 8.18 12.58 -1.33
N ALA A 93 8.24 11.26 -1.41
CA ALA A 93 9.46 10.51 -1.74
C ALA A 93 9.11 9.40 -2.74
N PHE A 94 10.08 9.03 -3.57
CA PHE A 94 9.98 8.02 -4.62
C PHE A 94 11.30 7.25 -4.77
#